data_AF-A0A849DVL7-F1
#
_entry.id   AF-A0A849DVL7-F1
#
_cell.length_a   1.000
_cell.length_b   1.000
_cell.length_c   1.000
_cell.angle_alpha   90.00
_cell.angle_beta   90.00
_cell.angle_gamma   90.00
#
_symmetry.space_group_name_H-M   'P 1'
#
loop_
_entity.id
_entity.type
_entity.pdbx_description
1 polymer ?
#
loop_
_entity_poly.entity_id
_entity_poly.type
_entity_poly.pdbx_seq_one_letter_code
_entity_poly.pdbx_strand_id
1 'polypeptide(L)'
;HETVYTVEYQGMQIIALNSFKLKEEQIDYLETQLKKPGFRWRVVSFHDPIFSPRGRGNYSPQTRLRWKELIAQYNVDLVLQGHDHTYVRGQVPMIDQAGLPGQDFQTLHVTSVSGPKQYEIPEGQLESYAPEGYSAERIGVNTQFFQVIEVDGDRIDYKAYTATGELYDAATIEKNMATGAKKIVQQIPDTAERTYTNTVEYLKNNL
;
A
#
# COMPACT_ATOMS: atom_id res chain seq x y z
N HIS A 1 9.45 -11.50 -21.06
CA HIS A 1 8.64 -11.37 -19.83
C HIS A 1 8.28 -9.92 -19.64
N GLU A 2 7.00 -9.59 -19.77
CA GLU A 2 6.47 -8.24 -19.59
C GLU A 2 6.36 -7.98 -18.08
N THR A 3 7.20 -7.08 -17.55
CA THR A 3 7.29 -6.79 -16.09
C THR A 3 6.40 -5.61 -15.68
N VAL A 4 5.64 -5.08 -16.62
CA VAL A 4 4.70 -3.97 -16.49
C VAL A 4 3.45 -4.36 -17.27
N TYR A 5 2.30 -4.46 -16.63
CA TYR A 5 1.07 -4.94 -17.27
C TYR A 5 -0.17 -4.53 -16.49
N THR A 6 -1.34 -4.67 -17.13
CA THR A 6 -2.64 -4.41 -16.49
C THR A 6 -3.53 -5.64 -16.63
N VAL A 7 -4.18 -6.02 -15.54
CA VAL A 7 -5.20 -7.06 -15.50
C VAL A 7 -6.54 -6.40 -15.17
N GLU A 8 -7.54 -6.71 -15.97
CA GLU A 8 -8.92 -6.26 -15.76
C GLU A 8 -9.75 -7.48 -15.36
N TYR A 9 -10.32 -7.45 -14.16
CA TYR A 9 -11.04 -8.60 -13.61
C TYR A 9 -12.26 -8.16 -12.81
N GLN A 10 -13.46 -8.54 -13.27
CA GLN A 10 -14.73 -8.29 -12.58
C GLN A 10 -14.94 -6.84 -12.11
N GLY A 11 -14.57 -5.86 -12.94
CA GLY A 11 -14.68 -4.44 -12.63
C GLY A 11 -13.55 -3.88 -11.77
N MET A 12 -12.51 -4.65 -11.50
CA MET A 12 -11.25 -4.21 -10.91
C MET A 12 -10.19 -4.03 -12.00
N GLN A 13 -9.42 -2.95 -11.91
CA GLN A 13 -8.21 -2.70 -12.68
C GLN A 13 -7.00 -2.88 -11.78
N ILE A 14 -6.14 -3.84 -12.11
CA ILE A 14 -4.89 -4.10 -11.40
C ILE A 14 -3.74 -3.71 -12.31
N ILE A 15 -2.99 -2.68 -11.95
CA ILE A 15 -1.84 -2.17 -12.72
C ILE A 15 -0.57 -2.59 -11.99
N ALA A 16 0.22 -3.47 -12.61
CA ALA A 16 1.52 -3.89 -12.12
C ALA A 16 2.61 -3.05 -12.78
N LEU A 17 3.46 -2.41 -11.96
CA LEU A 17 4.61 -1.62 -12.41
C LEU A 17 5.93 -2.27 -11.97
N ASN A 18 6.99 -2.00 -12.73
CA ASN A 18 8.35 -2.41 -12.40
C ASN A 18 9.08 -1.28 -11.69
N SER A 19 9.20 -1.37 -10.36
CA SER A 19 9.93 -0.39 -9.56
C SER A 19 11.46 -0.50 -9.66
N PHE A 20 12.02 -1.45 -10.41
CA PHE A 20 13.47 -1.65 -10.54
C PHE A 20 14.05 -1.10 -11.84
N LYS A 21 13.26 -1.04 -12.93
CA LYS A 21 13.73 -0.60 -14.25
C LYS A 21 12.78 0.40 -14.87
N LEU A 22 13.30 1.34 -15.65
CA LEU A 22 12.53 2.24 -16.53
C LEU A 22 11.33 2.90 -15.84
N LYS A 23 11.54 3.48 -14.64
CA LYS A 23 10.44 3.94 -13.78
C LYS A 23 9.80 5.24 -14.29
N GLU A 24 10.62 6.10 -14.91
CA GLU A 24 10.17 7.37 -15.48
C GLU A 24 9.35 7.12 -16.75
N GLU A 25 9.79 6.21 -17.61
CA GLU A 25 9.07 5.83 -18.83
C GLU A 25 7.72 5.16 -18.53
N GLN A 26 7.56 4.57 -17.33
CA GLN A 26 6.30 4.00 -16.87
C GLN A 26 5.26 5.02 -16.41
N ILE A 27 5.63 6.31 -16.27
CA ILE A 27 4.68 7.38 -15.88
C ILE A 27 3.55 7.49 -16.92
N ASP A 28 3.91 7.55 -18.20
CA ASP A 28 2.95 7.66 -19.30
C ASP A 28 2.05 6.42 -19.40
N TYR A 29 2.63 5.24 -19.17
CA TYR A 29 1.87 3.99 -19.11
C TYR A 29 0.85 4.03 -17.98
N LEU A 30 1.29 4.35 -16.76
CA LEU A 30 0.43 4.43 -15.58
C LEU A 30 -0.71 5.42 -15.79
N GLU A 31 -0.41 6.63 -16.26
CA GLU A 31 -1.42 7.65 -16.53
C GLU A 31 -2.41 7.18 -17.61
N THR A 32 -1.93 6.55 -18.69
CA THR A 32 -2.78 6.02 -19.76
C THR A 32 -3.74 4.95 -19.23
N GLN A 33 -3.28 4.04 -18.36
CA GLN A 33 -4.15 3.02 -17.77
C GLN A 33 -5.17 3.64 -16.81
N LEU A 34 -4.74 4.58 -15.95
CA LEU A 34 -5.61 5.21 -14.96
C LEU A 34 -6.71 6.10 -15.58
N LYS A 35 -6.46 6.68 -16.76
CA LYS A 35 -7.47 7.43 -17.54
C LYS A 35 -8.60 6.55 -18.07
N LYS A 36 -8.40 5.23 -18.17
CA LYS A 36 -9.46 4.33 -18.67
C LYS A 36 -10.66 4.34 -17.72
N PRO A 37 -11.88 4.60 -18.22
CA PRO A 37 -13.10 4.59 -17.41
C PRO A 37 -13.62 3.16 -17.21
N GLY A 38 -14.64 3.00 -16.35
CA GLY A 38 -15.42 1.76 -16.24
C GLY A 38 -14.97 0.78 -15.15
N PHE A 39 -13.95 1.12 -14.36
CA PHE A 39 -13.51 0.29 -13.24
C PHE A 39 -14.09 0.79 -11.92
N ARG A 40 -14.69 -0.13 -11.16
CA ARG A 40 -15.19 0.12 -9.80
C ARG A 40 -14.05 0.28 -8.81
N TRP A 41 -13.00 -0.53 -8.98
CA TRP A 41 -11.85 -0.58 -8.09
C TRP A 41 -10.55 -0.50 -8.89
N ARG A 42 -9.59 0.27 -8.40
CA ARG A 42 -8.25 0.42 -8.97
C ARG A 42 -7.20 0.04 -7.95
N VAL A 43 -6.33 -0.89 -8.35
CA VAL A 43 -5.19 -1.36 -7.56
C VAL A 43 -3.93 -1.10 -8.35
N VAL A 44 -2.93 -0.51 -7.73
CA VAL A 44 -1.59 -0.36 -8.30
C VAL A 44 -0.63 -1.19 -7.46
N SER A 45 0.19 -2.03 -8.09
CA SER A 45 1.15 -2.87 -7.38
C SER A 45 2.54 -2.76 -8.00
N PHE A 46 3.55 -2.68 -7.14
CA PHE A 46 4.96 -2.59 -7.51
C PHE A 46 5.83 -2.89 -6.29
N HIS A 47 7.10 -3.26 -6.51
CA HIS A 47 7.90 -3.84 -5.43
C HIS A 47 8.40 -2.83 -4.40
N ASP A 48 9.05 -1.74 -4.81
CA ASP A 48 9.61 -0.73 -3.89
C ASP A 48 8.53 0.24 -3.38
N PRO A 49 8.43 0.50 -2.08
CA PRO A 49 7.38 1.33 -1.52
C PRO A 49 7.54 2.84 -1.81
N ILE A 50 6.42 3.56 -1.96
CA ILE A 50 6.38 5.04 -2.02
C ILE A 50 6.70 5.61 -0.64
N PHE A 51 6.13 5.03 0.41
CA PHE A 51 6.37 5.40 1.81
C PHE A 51 7.20 4.30 2.46
N SER A 52 8.51 4.30 2.19
CA SER A 52 9.43 3.22 2.59
C SER A 52 9.58 3.12 4.11
N PRO A 53 9.18 2.00 4.73
CA PRO A 53 9.44 1.76 6.15
C PRO A 53 10.93 1.79 6.52
N ARG A 54 11.84 1.49 5.59
CA ARG A 54 13.29 1.60 5.83
C ARG A 54 13.88 2.98 5.54
N GLY A 55 13.10 3.90 4.99
CA GLY A 55 13.59 5.18 4.48
C GLY A 55 14.55 5.06 3.30
N ARG A 56 14.54 3.92 2.60
CA ARG A 56 15.43 3.62 1.47
C ARG A 56 14.60 3.06 0.32
N GLY A 57 14.19 3.92 -0.60
CA GLY A 57 13.52 3.51 -1.84
C GLY A 57 14.47 3.59 -3.03
N ASN A 58 14.32 2.69 -4.00
CA ASN A 58 15.09 2.71 -5.24
C ASN A 58 14.57 3.73 -6.28
N TYR A 59 14.01 4.86 -5.84
CA TYR A 59 13.43 5.89 -6.72
C TYR A 59 14.30 7.15 -6.74
N SER A 60 14.30 7.87 -7.86
CA SER A 60 14.58 9.30 -7.79
C SER A 60 13.43 9.98 -7.02
N PRO A 61 13.69 11.05 -6.23
CA PRO A 61 12.62 11.77 -5.55
C PRO A 61 11.50 12.23 -6.49
N GLN A 62 11.85 12.64 -7.72
CA GLN A 62 10.90 13.12 -8.71
C GLN A 62 9.98 12.00 -9.22
N THR A 63 10.52 10.82 -9.55
CA THR A 63 9.71 9.70 -10.01
C THR A 63 8.75 9.21 -8.92
N ARG A 64 9.22 9.13 -7.66
CA ARG A 64 8.38 8.74 -6.52
C ARG A 64 7.18 9.67 -6.37
N LEU A 65 7.44 10.98 -6.39
CA LEU A 65 6.40 11.99 -6.28
C LEU A 65 5.43 11.92 -7.47
N ARG A 66 5.92 11.71 -8.69
CA ARG A 66 5.05 11.63 -9.86
C ARG A 66 4.11 10.43 -9.84
N TRP A 67 4.58 9.26 -9.40
CA TRP A 67 3.72 8.08 -9.21
C TRP A 67 2.67 8.34 -8.12
N LYS A 68 3.08 8.92 -6.99
CA LYS A 68 2.16 9.31 -5.90
C LYS A 68 1.08 10.28 -6.39
N GLU A 69 1.45 11.30 -7.16
CA GLU A 69 0.52 12.27 -7.73
C GLU A 69 -0.51 11.60 -8.65
N LEU A 70 -0.08 10.71 -9.54
CA LEU A 70 -1.00 9.99 -10.43
C LEU A 70 -1.95 9.08 -9.63
N ILE A 71 -1.44 8.38 -8.62
CA ILE A 71 -2.26 7.54 -7.72
C ILE A 71 -3.36 8.39 -7.06
N ALA A 72 -3.01 9.57 -6.55
CA ALA A 72 -3.97 10.48 -5.92
C ALA A 72 -4.94 11.11 -6.93
N GLN A 73 -4.43 11.58 -8.08
CA GLN A 73 -5.21 12.25 -9.12
C GLN A 73 -6.32 11.34 -9.67
N TYR A 74 -6.05 10.05 -9.83
CA TYR A 74 -7.00 9.08 -10.39
C TYR A 74 -7.74 8.27 -9.32
N ASN A 75 -7.65 8.69 -8.05
CA ASN A 75 -8.37 8.14 -6.91
C ASN A 75 -8.19 6.61 -6.78
N VAL A 76 -6.94 6.14 -6.91
CA VAL A 76 -6.59 4.72 -6.71
C VAL A 76 -7.01 4.26 -5.32
N ASP A 77 -7.41 3.01 -5.18
CA ASP A 77 -7.98 2.49 -3.94
C ASP A 77 -6.95 1.80 -3.08
N LEU A 78 -6.16 0.91 -3.68
CA LEU A 78 -5.15 0.13 -3.01
C LEU A 78 -3.80 0.28 -3.74
N VAL A 79 -2.75 0.43 -2.96
CA VAL A 79 -1.36 0.34 -3.44
C VAL A 79 -0.67 -0.78 -2.67
N LEU A 80 -0.28 -1.84 -3.38
CA LEU A 80 0.24 -3.08 -2.80
C LEU A 80 1.73 -3.27 -3.13
N GLN A 81 2.56 -3.30 -2.10
CA GLN A 81 4.01 -3.10 -2.18
C GLN A 81 4.78 -4.10 -1.31
N GLY A 82 6.09 -4.22 -1.56
CA GLY A 82 7.00 -5.10 -0.81
C GLY A 82 8.34 -4.42 -0.52
N HIS A 83 9.44 -5.09 -0.88
CA HIS A 83 10.84 -4.64 -0.74
C HIS A 83 11.36 -4.42 0.68
N ASP A 84 10.67 -3.60 1.46
CA ASP A 84 10.97 -3.43 2.87
C ASP A 84 10.32 -4.58 3.60
N HIS A 85 11.18 -5.48 4.12
CA HIS A 85 10.78 -6.71 4.78
C HIS A 85 10.17 -6.45 6.17
N THR A 86 9.04 -5.76 6.14
CA THR A 86 8.19 -5.38 7.25
C THR A 86 6.74 -5.42 6.77
N TYR A 87 5.81 -5.37 7.71
CA TYR A 87 4.42 -5.08 7.44
C TYR A 87 4.11 -3.66 7.91
N VAL A 88 3.60 -2.84 7.00
CA VAL A 88 3.03 -1.53 7.31
C VAL A 88 1.81 -1.34 6.45
N ARG A 89 0.64 -1.15 7.09
CA ARG A 89 -0.54 -0.60 6.45
C ARG A 89 -0.69 0.85 6.87
N GLY A 90 -0.79 1.72 5.88
CA GLY A 90 -1.05 3.14 6.06
C GLY A 90 -2.04 3.66 5.04
N GLN A 91 -2.30 4.95 5.10
CA GLN A 91 -3.28 5.61 4.26
C GLN A 91 -2.87 7.02 3.92
N VAL A 92 -3.41 7.52 2.81
CA VAL A 92 -3.30 8.91 2.38
C VAL A 92 -4.72 9.45 2.20
N PRO A 93 -5.00 10.69 2.64
CA PRO A 93 -6.29 11.30 2.46
C PRO A 93 -6.46 11.87 1.04
N MET A 94 -7.68 12.27 0.73
CA MET A 94 -7.99 13.04 -0.48
C MET A 94 -7.19 14.35 -0.46
N ILE A 95 -6.60 14.69 -1.59
CA ILE A 95 -5.94 15.99 -1.78
C ILE A 95 -6.98 16.99 -2.29
N ASP A 96 -7.05 18.16 -1.66
CA ASP A 96 -7.95 19.23 -2.08
C ASP A 96 -7.45 19.94 -3.36
N GLN A 97 -8.23 20.89 -3.88
CA GLN A 97 -7.87 21.64 -5.08
C GLN A 97 -6.62 22.51 -4.93
N ALA A 98 -6.19 22.81 -3.70
CA ALA A 98 -4.98 23.55 -3.39
C ALA A 98 -3.74 22.65 -3.26
N GLY A 99 -3.90 21.33 -3.41
CA GLY A 99 -2.81 20.36 -3.26
C GLY A 99 -2.54 19.96 -1.81
N LEU A 100 -3.43 20.28 -0.88
CA LEU A 100 -3.26 19.98 0.55
C LEU A 100 -4.01 18.70 0.96
N PRO A 101 -3.44 17.88 1.88
CA PRO A 101 -4.14 16.74 2.46
C PRO A 101 -5.42 17.15 3.19
N GLY A 102 -6.56 16.60 2.79
CA GLY A 102 -7.84 16.71 3.48
C GLY A 102 -7.99 15.70 4.63
N GLN A 103 -9.22 15.50 5.10
CA GLN A 103 -9.53 14.52 6.16
C GLN A 103 -10.12 13.21 5.63
N ASP A 104 -10.70 13.24 4.42
CA ASP A 104 -11.36 12.08 3.85
C ASP A 104 -10.35 11.05 3.35
N PHE A 105 -10.61 9.77 3.59
CA PHE A 105 -9.75 8.68 3.13
C PHE A 105 -9.72 8.60 1.59
N GLN A 106 -8.53 8.40 1.02
CA GLN A 106 -8.36 8.15 -0.41
C GLN A 106 -7.78 6.76 -0.67
N THR A 107 -6.52 6.54 -0.32
CA THR A 107 -5.77 5.35 -0.78
C THR A 107 -5.24 4.57 0.41
N LEU A 108 -5.46 3.26 0.43
CA LEU A 108 -4.78 2.35 1.35
C LEU A 108 -3.44 1.93 0.75
N HIS A 109 -2.35 2.15 1.49
CA HIS A 109 -1.00 1.73 1.13
C HIS A 109 -0.59 0.56 2.01
N VAL A 110 -0.09 -0.50 1.40
CA VAL A 110 0.37 -1.70 2.11
C VAL A 110 1.76 -2.05 1.63
N THR A 111 2.72 -2.05 2.56
CA THR A 111 4.02 -2.69 2.38
C THR A 111 4.01 -3.98 3.20
N SER A 112 4.28 -5.12 2.56
CA SER A 112 4.17 -6.42 3.19
C SER A 112 5.32 -7.35 2.79
N VAL A 113 5.54 -8.37 3.60
CA VAL A 113 6.57 -9.39 3.39
C VAL A 113 6.04 -10.77 3.74
N SER A 114 6.19 -11.71 2.81
CA SER A 114 5.93 -13.15 3.06
C SER A 114 7.20 -13.94 3.35
N GLY A 115 8.38 -13.35 3.09
CA GLY A 115 9.67 -14.00 3.25
C GLY A 115 10.24 -13.95 4.69
N PRO A 116 11.16 -14.86 5.03
CA PRO A 116 11.69 -15.00 6.39
C PRO A 116 12.67 -13.90 6.78
N LYS A 117 13.30 -13.22 5.83
CA LYS A 117 14.16 -12.08 6.11
C LYS A 117 13.29 -10.91 6.52
N GLN A 118 13.65 -10.23 7.61
CA GLN A 118 12.91 -9.17 8.27
C GLN A 118 13.82 -7.98 8.60
N TYR A 119 13.21 -6.81 8.69
CA TYR A 119 13.89 -5.52 8.88
C TYR A 119 13.32 -4.73 10.07
N GLU A 120 14.19 -3.97 10.73
CA GLU A 120 13.77 -2.91 11.65
C GLU A 120 13.35 -1.66 10.88
N ILE A 121 12.35 -0.96 11.41
CA ILE A 121 11.90 0.37 10.97
C ILE A 121 12.63 1.40 11.84
N PRO A 122 13.41 2.33 11.25
CA PRO A 122 14.04 3.39 12.02
C PRO A 122 13.01 4.26 12.74
N GLU A 123 13.33 4.71 13.96
CA GLU A 123 12.48 5.62 14.72
C GLU A 123 12.21 6.92 13.93
N GLY A 124 10.96 7.39 13.92
CA GLY A 124 10.55 8.59 13.21
C GLY A 124 10.43 8.44 11.69
N GLN A 125 10.76 7.27 11.13
CA GLN A 125 10.81 7.09 9.67
C GLN A 125 9.43 7.21 9.02
N LEU A 126 8.39 6.60 9.61
CA LEU A 126 7.04 6.66 9.03
C LEU A 126 6.42 8.04 9.24
N GLU A 127 6.68 8.65 10.40
CA GLU A 127 6.25 10.00 10.77
C GLU A 127 6.85 11.07 9.84
N SER A 128 8.03 10.81 9.26
CA SER A 128 8.65 11.70 8.27
C SER A 128 7.79 11.90 7.01
N TYR A 129 6.83 11.01 6.75
CA TYR A 129 5.88 11.12 5.64
C TYR A 129 4.56 11.82 6.03
N ALA A 130 4.37 12.24 7.28
CA ALA A 130 3.18 12.99 7.69
C ALA A 130 2.97 14.31 6.90
N PRO A 131 4.02 15.11 6.57
CA PRO A 131 3.85 16.30 5.71
C PRO A 131 3.36 15.97 4.30
N GLU A 132 3.54 14.72 3.88
CA GLU A 132 3.09 14.19 2.59
C GLU A 132 1.65 13.62 2.66
N GLY A 133 0.98 13.72 3.81
CA GLY A 133 -0.37 13.23 4.08
C GLY A 133 -0.43 11.76 4.50
N TYR A 134 0.70 11.06 4.62
CA TYR A 134 0.71 9.64 4.98
C TYR A 134 0.53 9.43 6.48
N SER A 135 -0.35 8.50 6.84
CA SER A 135 -0.54 8.00 8.21
C SER A 135 -0.33 6.49 8.23
N ALA A 136 0.55 5.99 9.11
CA ALA A 136 0.66 4.55 9.37
C ALA A 136 -0.40 4.14 10.39
N GLU A 137 -1.19 3.11 10.06
CA GLU A 137 -2.32 2.66 10.89
C GLU A 137 -2.00 1.35 11.63
N ARG A 138 -1.16 0.50 11.04
CA ARG A 138 -0.72 -0.76 11.66
C ARG A 138 0.67 -1.16 11.18
N ILE A 139 1.55 -1.47 12.11
CA ILE A 139 2.93 -1.89 11.87
C ILE A 139 3.11 -3.31 12.41
N GLY A 140 3.90 -4.13 11.72
CA GLY A 140 4.36 -5.42 12.22
C GLY A 140 5.74 -5.74 11.67
N VAL A 141 6.68 -6.08 12.54
CA VAL A 141 8.03 -6.52 12.15
C VAL A 141 8.30 -7.92 12.67
N ASN A 142 9.41 -8.50 12.20
CA ASN A 142 9.84 -9.85 12.58
C ASN A 142 8.75 -10.93 12.38
N THR A 143 7.92 -10.77 11.35
CA THR A 143 6.76 -11.62 11.13
C THR A 143 6.47 -11.71 9.64
N GLN A 144 6.16 -12.90 9.16
CA GLN A 144 5.73 -13.14 7.79
C GLN A 144 4.22 -12.96 7.69
N PHE A 145 3.77 -12.30 6.63
CA PHE A 145 2.37 -12.02 6.39
C PHE A 145 1.92 -12.45 5.00
N PHE A 146 0.62 -12.75 4.88
CA PHE A 146 -0.10 -12.78 3.62
C PHE A 146 -1.40 -11.99 3.75
N GLN A 147 -1.91 -11.50 2.63
CA GLN A 147 -3.11 -10.67 2.58
C GLN A 147 -4.23 -11.38 1.84
N VAL A 148 -5.45 -11.24 2.37
CA VAL A 148 -6.69 -11.63 1.69
C VAL A 148 -7.48 -10.35 1.46
N ILE A 149 -7.81 -10.09 0.20
CA ILE A 149 -8.57 -8.92 -0.23
C ILE A 149 -9.86 -9.44 -0.87
N GLU A 150 -10.98 -9.15 -0.22
CA GLU A 150 -12.31 -9.51 -0.68
C GLU A 150 -12.97 -8.26 -1.27
N VAL A 151 -13.56 -8.39 -2.45
CA VAL A 151 -14.25 -7.30 -3.14
C VAL A 151 -15.70 -7.71 -3.36
N ASP A 152 -16.62 -6.96 -2.77
CA ASP A 152 -18.06 -7.18 -2.93
C ASP A 152 -18.74 -5.85 -3.26
N GLY A 153 -19.13 -5.67 -4.52
CA GLY A 153 -19.80 -4.47 -4.99
C GLY A 153 -19.02 -3.19 -4.68
N ASP A 154 -19.56 -2.42 -3.72
CA ASP A 154 -19.06 -1.14 -3.23
C ASP A 154 -18.20 -1.22 -1.97
N ARG A 155 -17.81 -2.44 -1.59
CA ARG A 155 -16.99 -2.74 -0.42
C ARG A 155 -15.71 -3.51 -0.77
N ILE A 156 -14.61 -3.14 -0.13
CA ILE A 156 -13.39 -3.96 -0.03
C ILE A 156 -13.16 -4.30 1.43
N ASP A 157 -12.97 -5.59 1.73
CA ASP A 157 -12.43 -6.05 3.01
C ASP A 157 -10.97 -6.47 2.82
N TYR A 158 -10.08 -5.77 3.51
CA TYR A 158 -8.66 -6.08 3.58
C TYR A 158 -8.36 -6.80 4.89
N LYS A 159 -7.66 -7.94 4.82
CA LYS A 159 -7.20 -8.68 5.99
C LYS A 159 -5.75 -9.11 5.78
N ALA A 160 -4.90 -8.90 6.78
CA ALA A 160 -3.56 -9.47 6.82
C ALA A 160 -3.48 -10.55 7.90
N TYR A 161 -2.91 -11.68 7.53
CA TYR A 161 -2.70 -12.82 8.40
C TYR A 161 -1.21 -13.06 8.57
N THR A 162 -0.80 -13.52 9.76
CA THR A 162 0.53 -14.10 9.93
C THR A 162 0.65 -15.38 9.10
N ALA A 163 1.87 -15.85 8.83
CA ALA A 163 2.09 -17.12 8.13
C ALA A 163 1.48 -18.34 8.86
N THR A 164 1.17 -18.23 10.15
CA THR A 164 0.46 -19.28 10.92
C THR A 164 -1.07 -19.21 10.78
N GLY A 165 -1.59 -18.22 10.04
CA GLY A 165 -3.02 -18.04 9.80
C GLY A 165 -3.74 -17.16 10.82
N GLU A 166 -3.03 -16.50 11.73
CA GLU A 166 -3.65 -15.61 12.72
C GLU A 166 -3.98 -14.25 12.07
N LEU A 167 -5.22 -13.78 12.24
CA LEU A 167 -5.62 -12.45 11.78
C LEU A 167 -4.87 -11.39 12.59
N TYR A 168 -4.07 -10.57 11.90
CA TYR A 168 -3.21 -9.57 12.53
C TYR A 168 -3.73 -8.14 12.35
N ASP A 169 -4.37 -7.88 11.21
CA ASP A 169 -4.80 -6.55 10.81
C ASP A 169 -5.98 -6.66 9.84
N ALA A 170 -6.92 -5.73 9.93
CA ALA A 170 -8.05 -5.64 9.01
C ALA A 170 -8.57 -4.22 8.87
N ALA A 171 -9.14 -3.92 7.71
CA ALA A 171 -9.88 -2.70 7.44
C ALA A 171 -10.92 -2.94 6.35
N THR A 172 -12.03 -2.21 6.42
CA THR A 172 -13.07 -2.19 5.40
C THR A 172 -13.07 -0.84 4.71
N ILE A 173 -13.07 -0.84 3.38
CA ILE A 173 -13.27 0.37 2.55
C ILE A 173 -14.65 0.29 1.92
N GLU A 174 -15.44 1.34 2.09
CA GLU A 174 -16.73 1.54 1.42
C GLU A 174 -16.59 2.69 0.43
N LYS A 175 -17.12 2.51 -0.79
CA LYS A 175 -17.04 3.50 -1.87
C LYS A 175 -18.42 3.86 -2.40
N ASN A 176 -18.74 5.15 -2.40
CA ASN A 176 -19.89 5.63 -3.16
C ASN A 176 -19.58 5.54 -4.66
N MET A 177 -20.22 4.62 -5.39
CA MET A 177 -19.95 4.38 -6.81
C MET A 177 -20.38 5.54 -7.73
N ALA A 178 -21.26 6.43 -7.28
CA ALA A 178 -21.69 7.59 -8.07
C ALA A 178 -20.67 8.74 -7.97
N THR A 179 -20.06 8.94 -6.80
CA THR A 179 -19.15 10.09 -6.55
C THR A 179 -17.67 9.70 -6.49
N GLY A 180 -17.36 8.42 -6.27
CA GLY A 180 -16.01 7.93 -6.00
C GLY A 180 -15.49 8.23 -4.60
N ALA A 181 -16.30 8.87 -3.74
CA ALA A 181 -15.94 9.14 -2.35
C ALA A 181 -15.80 7.82 -1.56
N LYS A 182 -14.80 7.76 -0.68
CA LYS A 182 -14.47 6.56 0.10
C LYS A 182 -14.46 6.84 1.59
N LYS A 183 -14.78 5.81 2.36
CA LYS A 183 -14.59 5.75 3.80
C LYS A 183 -13.83 4.48 4.13
N ILE A 184 -12.93 4.56 5.11
CA ILE A 184 -12.28 3.39 5.71
C ILE A 184 -12.74 3.22 7.15
N VAL A 185 -12.96 1.97 7.55
CA VAL A 185 -13.23 1.57 8.93
C VAL A 185 -12.12 0.62 9.36
N GLN A 186 -11.36 1.02 10.37
CA GLN A 186 -10.32 0.17 10.97
C GLN A 186 -10.99 -0.98 11.72
N GLN A 187 -10.53 -2.22 11.47
CA GLN A 187 -10.99 -3.44 12.14
C GLN A 187 -9.80 -4.19 12.75
N ILE A 188 -8.81 -3.44 13.24
CA ILE A 188 -7.58 -3.98 13.81
C ILE A 188 -7.97 -4.86 15.02
N PRO A 189 -7.60 -6.15 15.03
CA PRO A 189 -7.85 -7.02 16.19
C PRO A 189 -7.17 -6.47 17.44
N ASP A 190 -7.72 -6.79 18.62
CA ASP A 190 -7.13 -6.46 19.93
C ASP A 190 -5.89 -7.33 20.20
N THR A 191 -4.85 -7.07 19.42
CA THR A 191 -3.55 -7.73 19.46
C THR A 191 -2.48 -6.65 19.41
N ALA A 192 -1.45 -6.78 20.23
CA ALA A 192 -0.33 -5.86 20.23
C ALA A 192 0.37 -5.87 18.86
N GLU A 193 0.92 -4.72 18.46
CA GLU A 193 1.80 -4.68 17.30
C GLU A 193 3.04 -5.56 17.54
N ARG A 194 3.45 -6.27 16.50
CA ARG A 194 4.59 -7.19 16.55
C ARG A 194 5.89 -6.41 16.37
N THR A 195 6.79 -6.57 17.32
CA THR A 195 8.10 -5.93 17.40
C THR A 195 9.19 -6.99 17.57
N TYR A 196 10.46 -6.63 17.41
CA TYR A 196 11.57 -7.54 17.73
C TYR A 196 11.67 -7.90 19.22
N THR A 197 10.95 -7.20 20.11
CA THR A 197 10.99 -7.44 21.55
C THR A 197 9.86 -8.33 22.05
N ASN A 198 8.75 -8.45 21.32
CA ASN A 198 7.59 -9.26 21.69
C ASN A 198 7.31 -10.43 20.73
N THR A 199 8.28 -10.75 19.86
CA THR A 199 8.24 -11.88 18.93
C THR A 199 9.39 -12.86 19.20
N VAL A 200 9.40 -13.99 18.48
CA VAL A 200 10.50 -14.97 18.57
C VAL A 200 11.83 -14.33 18.18
N GLU A 201 12.92 -14.81 18.79
CA GLU A 201 14.25 -14.30 18.51
C GLU A 201 14.58 -14.39 17.01
N TYR A 202 14.97 -13.25 16.43
CA TYR A 202 15.33 -13.17 15.02
C TYR A 202 16.79 -13.49 14.80
N LEU A 203 17.07 -14.71 14.35
CA LEU A 203 18.42 -15.17 14.06
C LEU A 203 18.78 -14.95 12.59
N LYS A 204 19.53 -13.88 12.30
CA LYS A 204 20.01 -13.56 10.93
C LYS A 204 20.81 -14.68 10.26
N ASN A 205 21.42 -15.56 11.05
CA ASN A 205 22.23 -16.68 10.57
C ASN A 205 21.39 -17.82 9.95
N ASN A 206 20.05 -17.78 10.09
CA ASN A 206 19.13 -18.79 9.57
C ASN A 206 18.44 -18.36 8.25
N LEU A 207 18.99 -17.36 7.56
CA LEU A 207 18.49 -16.77 6.31
C LEU A 207 19.49 -16.96 5.17
#